data_AF-A0A2W6DT34-F1
#
_entry.id   AF-A0A2W6DT34-F1
#
_cell.length_a   1.000
_cell.length_b   1.000
_cell.length_c   1.000
_cell.angle_alpha   90.00
_cell.angle_beta   90.00
_cell.angle_gamma   90.00
#
_symmetry.space_group_name_H-M   'P 1'
#
loop_
_entity.id
_entity.type
_entity.pdbx_description
1 polymer ?
#
loop_
_entity_poly.entity_id
_entity_poly.type
_entity_poly.pdbx_seq_one_letter_code
_entity_poly.pdbx_strand_id
1 'polypeptide(L)'
;MAGSGGQPDPRRDSTQLHTQIARVCAELGWAPPLWLETTVEDPGGGQARSALAAGADLVLVCGGDGTVRHVARVLAGSGTPLGLLPTGTANLLARNLAIVLDDPAKATR
;
A
#
# COMPACT_ATOMS: atom_id res chain seq x y z
N MET A 1 34.00 15.03 -14.31
CA MET A 1 33.80 14.10 -15.44
C MET A 1 34.32 12.74 -14.96
N ALA A 2 33.55 11.75 -14.52
CA ALA A 2 32.25 11.28 -14.97
C ALA A 2 31.33 11.00 -13.78
N GLY A 3 30.03 11.29 -13.96
CA GLY A 3 28.99 10.99 -12.98
C GLY A 3 28.67 9.50 -12.98
N SER A 4 28.73 8.87 -11.81
CA SER A 4 28.09 7.59 -11.57
C SER A 4 26.59 7.83 -11.38
N GLY A 5 25.88 8.03 -12.49
CA GLY A 5 24.43 7.95 -12.54
C GLY A 5 24.02 6.52 -12.22
N GLY A 6 23.79 6.23 -10.94
CA GLY A 6 23.14 5.00 -10.53
C GLY A 6 21.74 4.96 -11.13
N GLN A 7 21.48 3.99 -12.00
CA GLN A 7 20.14 3.69 -12.50
C GLN A 7 19.18 3.61 -11.30
N PRO A 8 18.04 4.35 -11.30
CA PRO A 8 17.08 4.25 -10.20
C PRO A 8 16.58 2.82 -10.12
N ASP A 9 16.72 2.22 -8.94
CA ASP A 9 16.24 0.88 -8.67
C ASP A 9 14.70 0.92 -8.62
N PRO A 10 13.97 0.27 -9.56
CA PRO A 10 12.52 0.27 -9.55
C PRO A 10 11.92 -0.37 -8.29
N ARG A 11 12.73 -1.08 -7.48
CA ARG A 11 12.35 -1.65 -6.18
C ARG A 11 12.18 -0.59 -5.08
N ARG A 12 12.50 0.69 -5.34
CA ARG A 12 12.71 1.73 -4.31
C ARG A 12 12.20 3.13 -4.66
N ASP A 13 11.47 3.33 -5.75
CA ASP A 13 10.95 4.66 -6.04
C ASP A 13 9.64 4.94 -5.26
N SER A 14 9.78 5.07 -3.93
CA SER A 14 8.68 5.51 -3.05
C SER A 14 8.11 6.85 -3.52
N THR A 15 8.91 7.69 -4.16
CA THR A 15 8.49 8.97 -4.72
C THR A 15 7.51 8.77 -5.87
N GLN A 16 7.79 7.84 -6.80
CA GLN A 16 6.89 7.53 -7.90
C GLN A 16 5.56 6.95 -7.40
N LEU A 17 5.62 5.99 -6.47
CA LEU A 17 4.42 5.40 -5.88
C LEU A 17 3.57 6.44 -5.12
N HIS A 18 4.21 7.29 -4.31
CA HIS A 18 3.53 8.36 -3.58
C HIS A 18 2.85 9.34 -4.55
N THR A 19 3.54 9.70 -5.63
CA THR A 19 3.01 10.60 -6.66
C THR A 19 1.80 9.98 -7.37
N GLN A 20 1.89 8.70 -7.74
CA GLN A 20 0.79 8.00 -8.41
C GLN A 20 -0.45 7.88 -7.52
N ILE A 21 -0.28 7.50 -6.25
CA ILE A 21 -1.40 7.36 -5.32
C ILE A 21 -2.01 8.72 -5.00
N ALA A 22 -1.18 9.75 -4.74
CA ALA A 22 -1.68 11.10 -4.52
C ALA A 22 -2.49 11.62 -5.71
N ARG A 23 -2.03 11.31 -6.94
CA ARG A 23 -2.76 11.64 -8.17
C ARG A 23 -4.10 10.91 -8.24
N VAL A 24 -4.15 9.60 -8.01
CA VAL A 24 -5.40 8.82 -8.04
C VAL A 24 -6.38 9.32 -6.97
N CYS A 25 -5.91 9.59 -5.75
CA CYS A 25 -6.74 10.19 -4.70
C CYS A 25 -7.34 11.52 -5.17
N ALA A 26 -6.54 12.40 -5.75
CA ALA A 26 -7.03 13.68 -6.28
C ALA A 26 -8.05 13.51 -7.42
N GLU A 27 -7.79 12.60 -8.37
CA GLU A 27 -8.69 12.31 -9.49
C GLU A 27 -10.05 11.73 -9.03
N LEU A 28 -10.06 10.99 -7.92
CA LEU A 28 -11.27 10.44 -7.30
C LEU A 28 -11.94 11.39 -6.27
N GLY A 29 -11.35 12.57 -6.03
CA GLY A 29 -11.83 13.51 -5.02
C GLY A 29 -11.65 13.03 -3.57
N TRP A 30 -10.74 12.09 -3.33
CA TRP A 30 -10.40 11.59 -2.01
C TRP A 30 -9.45 12.56 -1.30
N ALA A 31 -9.45 12.50 0.04
CA ALA A 31 -8.47 13.22 0.85
C ALA A 31 -7.03 12.75 0.51
N PRO A 32 -6.02 13.61 0.71
CA PRO A 32 -4.63 13.20 0.57
C PRO A 32 -4.32 11.97 1.44
N PRO A 33 -3.57 10.99 0.91
CA PRO A 33 -3.27 9.77 1.66
C PRO A 33 -2.38 10.05 2.87
N LEU A 34 -2.67 9.37 3.98
CA LEU A 34 -1.79 9.33 5.16
C LEU A 34 -0.72 8.24 4.95
N TRP A 35 0.54 8.65 4.92
CA TRP A 35 1.68 7.74 4.77
C TRP A 35 2.17 7.26 6.14
N LEU A 36 2.16 5.96 6.35
CA LEU A 36 2.60 5.32 7.59
C LEU A 36 3.67 4.27 7.29
N GLU A 37 4.92 4.64 7.49
CA GLU A 37 6.04 3.72 7.26
C GLU A 37 6.13 2.66 8.37
N THR A 38 6.36 1.41 7.95
CA THR A 38 6.61 0.28 8.85
C THR A 38 8.07 0.19 9.23
N THR A 39 8.35 -0.39 10.39
CA THR A 39 9.73 -0.76 10.78
C THR A 39 9.85 -2.28 10.91
N VAL A 40 11.07 -2.77 11.17
CA VAL A 40 11.29 -4.20 11.43
C VAL A 40 10.60 -4.61 12.74
N GLU A 41 10.59 -3.72 13.73
CA GLU A 41 10.02 -3.91 15.06
C GLU A 41 8.49 -3.81 15.05
N ASP A 42 7.94 -2.97 14.17
CA ASP A 42 6.49 -2.84 13.95
C ASP A 42 6.17 -2.98 12.45
N PRO A 43 5.98 -4.22 11.97
CA PRO A 43 5.80 -4.50 10.55
C PRO A 43 4.36 -4.24 10.08
N GLY A 44 3.69 -3.20 10.58
CA GLY A 44 2.37 -2.77 10.11
C GLY A 44 1.26 -2.77 11.16
N GLY A 45 1.49 -3.32 12.35
CA GLY A 45 0.46 -3.41 13.39
C GLY A 45 0.12 -2.04 13.99
N GLY A 46 1.13 -1.27 14.37
CA GLY A 46 0.93 0.09 14.88
C GLY A 46 0.41 1.03 13.81
N GLN A 47 0.91 0.92 12.58
CA GLN A 47 0.46 1.73 11.44
C GLN A 47 -1.04 1.49 11.17
N ALA A 48 -1.50 0.24 11.18
CA ALA A 48 -2.92 -0.07 11.03
C ALA A 48 -3.78 0.53 12.16
N ARG A 49 -3.31 0.47 13.41
CA ARG A 49 -4.02 1.09 14.55
C ARG A 49 -4.08 2.61 14.40
N SER A 50 -2.99 3.25 13.98
CA SER A 50 -2.94 4.69 13.73
C SER A 50 -3.88 5.09 12.60
N ALA A 51 -3.98 4.30 11.52
CA ALA A 51 -4.92 4.54 10.43
C ALA A 51 -6.38 4.46 10.90
N LEU A 52 -6.74 3.44 11.70
CA LEU A 52 -8.08 3.33 12.29
C LEU A 52 -8.39 4.52 13.21
N ALA A 53 -7.44 4.91 14.05
CA ALA A 53 -7.60 6.06 14.96
C ALA A 53 -7.75 7.38 14.19
N ALA A 54 -7.13 7.50 13.02
CA ALA A 54 -7.29 8.64 12.12
C ALA A 54 -8.60 8.60 11.30
N GLY A 55 -9.42 7.55 11.44
CA GLY A 55 -10.68 7.40 10.73
C GLY A 55 -10.52 7.02 9.25
N ALA A 56 -9.48 6.25 8.91
CA ALA A 56 -9.26 5.84 7.52
C ALA A 56 -10.42 4.99 6.96
N ASP A 57 -10.95 5.41 5.81
CA ASP A 57 -11.98 4.67 5.06
C ASP A 57 -11.42 3.47 4.27
N LEU A 58 -10.11 3.46 4.02
CA LEU A 58 -9.39 2.42 3.30
C LEU A 58 -7.93 2.39 3.76
N VAL A 59 -7.40 1.18 3.99
CA VAL A 59 -5.97 0.99 4.28
C VAL A 59 -5.32 0.27 3.10
N LEU A 60 -4.33 0.91 2.48
CA LEU A 60 -3.51 0.32 1.41
C LEU A 60 -2.18 -0.15 1.98
N VAL A 61 -1.80 -1.41 1.71
CA VAL A 61 -0.54 -2.00 2.18
C VAL A 61 0.44 -2.19 1.04
N CYS A 62 1.59 -1.51 1.14
CA CYS A 62 2.73 -1.63 0.25
C CYS A 62 3.82 -2.50 0.89
N GLY A 63 3.63 -3.82 0.94
CA GLY A 63 4.57 -4.71 1.62
C GLY A 63 4.36 -6.18 1.29
N GLY A 64 5.23 -7.03 1.83
CA GLY A 64 5.11 -8.48 1.68
C GLY A 64 4.04 -9.09 2.59
N ASP A 65 3.82 -10.40 2.46
CA ASP A 65 2.77 -11.15 3.18
C ASP A 65 2.84 -10.99 4.71
N GLY A 66 4.04 -10.85 5.27
CA GLY A 66 4.23 -10.58 6.69
C GLY A 66 3.52 -9.30 7.10
N THR A 67 3.82 -8.18 6.43
CA THR A 67 3.19 -6.89 6.68
C THR A 67 1.68 -6.95 6.46
N VAL A 68 1.24 -7.58 5.37
CA VAL A 68 -0.20 -7.75 5.09
C VAL A 68 -0.90 -8.50 6.22
N ARG A 69 -0.31 -9.59 6.71
CA ARG A 69 -0.86 -10.37 7.83
C ARG A 69 -0.96 -9.55 9.11
N HIS A 70 0.05 -8.73 9.42
CA HIS A 70 0.03 -7.87 10.59
C HIS A 70 -1.07 -6.81 10.52
N VAL A 71 -1.22 -6.15 9.36
CA VAL A 71 -2.27 -5.16 9.13
C VAL A 71 -3.65 -5.81 9.15
N ALA A 72 -3.84 -6.91 8.41
CA ALA A 72 -5.13 -7.62 8.33
C ALA A 72 -5.64 -8.05 9.70
N ARG A 73 -4.75 -8.48 10.60
CA ARG A 73 -5.13 -8.83 11.98
C ARG A 73 -5.71 -7.65 12.76
N VAL A 74 -5.21 -6.44 12.52
CA VAL A 74 -5.70 -5.23 13.20
C VAL A 74 -7.01 -4.74 12.61
N LEU A 75 -7.17 -4.82 11.28
CA LEU A 75 -8.40 -4.41 10.59
C LEU A 75 -9.54 -5.43 10.72
N ALA A 76 -9.22 -6.67 11.11
CA ALA A 76 -10.22 -7.71 11.32
C ALA A 76 -11.29 -7.24 12.32
N GLY A 77 -12.54 -7.15 11.85
CA GLY A 77 -13.68 -6.70 12.64
C GLY A 77 -13.84 -5.18 12.76
N SER A 78 -12.95 -4.36 12.17
CA SER A 78 -13.11 -2.89 12.17
C SER A 78 -14.10 -2.39 11.13
N GLY A 79 -14.39 -3.19 10.10
CA GLY A 79 -15.18 -2.78 8.93
C GLY A 79 -14.39 -1.96 7.90
N THR A 80 -13.15 -1.58 8.20
CA THR A 80 -12.27 -0.85 7.28
C THR A 80 -11.69 -1.80 6.23
N PRO A 81 -11.89 -1.56 4.93
CA PRO A 81 -11.32 -2.40 3.87
C PRO A 81 -9.79 -2.32 3.83
N LEU A 82 -9.19 -3.45 3.43
CA LEU A 82 -7.75 -3.60 3.20
C LEU A 82 -7.49 -3.77 1.70
N GLY A 83 -6.74 -2.85 1.11
CA GLY A 83 -6.21 -2.99 -0.25
C GLY A 83 -4.73 -3.37 -0.24
N LEU A 84 -4.30 -4.16 -1.21
CA LEU A 84 -2.91 -4.56 -1.38
C LEU A 84 -2.32 -3.86 -2.59
N LEU A 85 -1.18 -3.21 -2.40
CA LEU A 85 -0.43 -2.62 -3.51
C LEU A 85 0.72 -3.55 -3.89
N PRO A 86 0.77 -3.99 -5.16
CA PRO A 86 1.82 -4.88 -5.65
C PRO A 86 3.16 -4.16 -5.71
N THR A 87 4.02 -4.36 -4.71
CA THR A 87 5.37 -3.79 -4.70
C THR A 87 6.48 -4.85 -4.88
N GLY A 88 6.17 -6.05 -5.40
CA GLY A 88 7.17 -7.11 -5.68
C GLY A 88 6.73 -8.18 -6.69
N THR A 89 7.69 -8.93 -7.24
CA THR A 89 7.53 -9.90 -8.35
C THR A 89 6.78 -11.18 -7.99
N ALA A 90 6.72 -11.59 -6.72
CA ALA A 90 6.17 -12.89 -6.31
C ALA A 90 4.70 -12.83 -5.84
N ASN A 91 4.17 -11.65 -5.55
CA ASN A 91 2.94 -11.34 -4.80
C ASN A 91 1.89 -12.48 -4.69
N LEU A 92 2.18 -13.51 -3.89
CA LEU A 92 1.38 -14.74 -3.88
C LEU A 92 0.01 -14.50 -3.24
N LEU A 93 -0.06 -13.62 -2.22
CA LEU A 93 -1.32 -13.27 -1.58
C LEU A 93 -2.23 -12.42 -2.47
N ALA A 94 -1.72 -11.39 -3.15
CA ALA A 94 -2.55 -10.61 -4.08
C ALA A 94 -2.98 -11.42 -5.31
N ARG A 95 -2.13 -12.35 -5.79
CA ARG A 95 -2.45 -13.27 -6.88
C ARG A 95 -3.49 -14.32 -6.46
N ASN A 96 -3.37 -14.88 -5.26
CA ASN A 96 -4.33 -15.84 -4.73
C ASN A 96 -5.69 -15.20 -4.38
N LEU A 97 -5.69 -13.90 -4.05
CA LEU A 97 -6.91 -13.13 -3.78
C LEU A 97 -7.54 -12.51 -5.04
N ALA A 98 -7.01 -12.79 -6.24
CA ALA A 98 -7.48 -12.24 -7.51
C ALA A 98 -7.67 -10.70 -7.47
N ILE A 99 -6.78 -9.97 -6.78
CA ILE A 99 -6.73 -8.51 -6.90
C ILE A 99 -6.35 -8.25 -8.36
N VAL A 100 -7.29 -7.74 -9.14
CA VAL A 100 -7.18 -7.55 -10.58
C VAL A 100 -6.05 -6.55 -10.85
N LEU A 101 -4.87 -7.08 -11.14
CA LEU A 101 -3.65 -6.30 -11.37
C LEU A 101 -3.62 -5.61 -12.73
N ASP A 102 -4.61 -5.86 -13.60
CA ASP A 102 -4.60 -5.39 -14.99
C ASP A 102 -5.72 -4.39 -15.35
N ASP A 103 -6.58 -3.99 -14.40
CA ASP A 103 -7.59 -2.96 -14.66
C ASP A 103 -8.09 -2.28 -13.36
N PRO A 104 -7.58 -1.09 -13.00
CA PRO A 104 -8.03 -0.36 -11.81
C PRO A 104 -9.52 0.03 -11.86
N ALA A 105 -10.20 -0.05 -13.00
CA ALA A 105 -11.64 0.20 -13.10
C ALA A 105 -12.52 -0.97 -12.63
N LYS A 106 -11.96 -2.17 -12.41
CA LYS A 106 -12.74 -3.38 -12.06
C LYS A 106 -12.75 -3.73 -10.57
N ALA A 107 -12.09 -2.94 -9.71
CA ALA A 107 -12.02 -3.20 -8.26
C ALA A 107 -13.31 -2.88 -7.47
N THR A 108 -14.44 -2.64 -8.14
CA THR A 108 -15.68 -2.11 -7.53
C THR A 108 -16.89 -3.07 -7.60
N ARG A 109 -16.70 -4.38 -7.45
CA ARG A 109 -17.83 -5.32 -7.25
C ARG A 109 -17.63 -6.24 -6.07
#